data_AF-F8C6J2-F1
#
_entry.id   AF-F8C6J2-F1
#
_cell.length_a   1.000
_cell.length_b   1.000
_cell.length_c   1.000
_cell.angle_alpha   90.00
_cell.angle_beta   90.00
_cell.angle_gamma   90.00
#
_symmetry.space_group_name_H-M   'P 1'
#
loop_
_entity.id
_entity.type
_entity.pdbx_description
1 polymer ?
#
loop_
_entity_poly.entity_id
_entity_poly.type
_entity_poly.pdbx_seq_one_letter_code
_entity_poly.pdbx_strand_id
1 'polypeptide(L)'
;MQWYLVTYDVKSPHQSKVKDNLLARGFFENVRLTSGGAIRLPSTTLTVQAESALDAAAKFKKAVLVGFLVPGPLERYVVTPAEVDTWAEAL
;
A
#
# COMPACT_ATOMS: atom_id res chain seq x y z
N MET A 1 -3.33 4.37 15.94
CA MET A 1 -2.86 3.99 14.59
C MET A 1 -3.80 2.94 14.04
N GLN A 2 -4.22 3.08 12.79
CA GLN A 2 -5.17 2.18 12.12
C GLN A 2 -4.64 1.77 10.74
N TRP A 3 -5.25 0.75 10.16
CA TRP A 3 -4.86 0.24 8.85
C TRP A 3 -5.65 0.93 7.74
N TYR A 4 -4.96 1.17 6.63
CA TYR A 4 -5.55 1.73 5.41
C TYR A 4 -5.18 0.87 4.22
N LEU A 5 -6.14 0.67 3.33
CA LEU A 5 -5.93 0.17 1.99
C LEU A 5 -5.57 1.35 1.09
N VAL A 6 -4.52 1.17 0.31
CA VAL A 6 -4.11 2.08 -0.76
C VAL A 6 -4.21 1.32 -2.07
N THR A 7 -5.18 1.70 -2.89
CA THR A 7 -5.30 1.20 -4.26
C THR A 7 -4.78 2.26 -5.20
N TYR A 8 -3.88 1.88 -6.10
CA TYR A 8 -3.17 2.82 -6.95
C TYR A 8 -3.10 2.34 -8.39
N ASP A 9 -3.02 3.29 -9.31
CA ASP A 9 -2.86 3.04 -10.73
C ASP A 9 -1.54 3.63 -11.21
N VAL A 10 -0.81 2.84 -11.99
CA VAL A 10 0.55 3.15 -12.41
C VAL A 10 0.68 2.88 -13.90
N LYS A 11 1.26 3.83 -14.63
CA LYS A 11 1.63 3.64 -16.03
C LYS A 11 2.53 2.42 -16.19
N SER A 12 2.17 1.57 -17.14
CA SER A 12 3.08 0.54 -17.62
C SER A 12 4.38 1.19 -18.14
N PRO A 13 5.56 0.62 -17.89
CA PRO A 13 5.84 -0.68 -17.28
C PRO A 13 6.22 -0.63 -15.79
N HIS A 14 5.83 0.41 -15.04
CA HIS A 14 6.42 0.72 -13.74
C HIS A 14 5.78 -0.01 -12.54
N GLN A 15 4.75 -0.83 -12.78
CA GLN A 15 3.89 -1.42 -11.75
C GLN A 15 4.68 -2.26 -10.73
N SER A 16 5.51 -3.19 -11.19
CA SER A 16 6.31 -4.05 -10.28
C SER A 16 7.31 -3.23 -9.46
N LYS A 17 8.02 -2.29 -10.09
CA LYS A 17 8.99 -1.42 -9.38
C LYS A 17 8.32 -0.56 -8.31
N VAL A 18 7.12 -0.03 -8.59
CA VAL A 18 6.35 0.72 -7.59
C VAL A 18 5.96 -0.20 -6.44
N LYS A 19 5.45 -1.40 -6.73
CA LYS A 19 5.07 -2.37 -5.70
C LYS A 19 6.24 -2.74 -4.80
N ASP A 20 7.39 -3.11 -5.38
CA ASP A 20 8.58 -3.53 -4.62
C ASP A 20 9.09 -2.41 -3.70
N ASN A 21 9.09 -1.16 -4.19
CA ASN A 21 9.49 -0.01 -3.38
C ASN A 21 8.48 0.33 -2.28
N LEU A 22 7.18 0.08 -2.48
CA LEU A 22 6.18 0.21 -1.43
C LEU A 22 6.37 -0.86 -0.35
N LEU A 23 6.57 -2.12 -0.74
CA LEU A 23 6.83 -3.22 0.19
C LEU A 23 8.09 -2.96 1.05
N ALA A 24 9.17 -2.47 0.43
CA ALA A 24 10.39 -2.08 1.13
C ALA A 24 10.21 -0.91 2.12
N ARG A 25 9.06 -0.22 2.09
CA ARG A 25 8.74 0.96 2.91
C ARG A 25 7.59 0.73 3.87
N GLY A 26 7.33 -0.52 4.23
CA GLY A 26 6.35 -0.89 5.25
C GLY A 26 4.90 -0.91 4.74
N PHE A 27 4.72 -1.09 3.43
CA PHE A 27 3.45 -1.51 2.88
C PHE A 27 3.38 -3.04 2.81
N PHE A 28 2.17 -3.60 2.84
CA PHE A 28 1.96 -5.03 2.85
C PHE A 28 0.93 -5.46 1.81
N GLU A 29 1.10 -6.67 1.26
CA GLU A 29 0.20 -7.24 0.25
C GLU A 29 -0.80 -8.26 0.82
N ASN A 30 -0.81 -8.54 2.13
CA ASN A 30 -1.62 -9.61 2.73
C ASN A 30 -2.37 -9.16 3.97
N VAL A 31 -3.68 -8.99 3.90
CA VAL A 31 -4.49 -8.63 5.07
C VAL A 31 -4.78 -9.86 5.92
N ARG A 32 -4.64 -9.76 7.26
CA ARG A 32 -5.25 -10.75 8.16
C ARG A 32 -6.66 -10.34 8.53
N LEU A 33 -7.60 -11.26 8.34
CA LEU A 33 -8.97 -11.11 8.77
C LEU A 33 -9.08 -11.36 10.27
N THR A 34 -10.12 -10.77 10.87
CA THR A 34 -10.53 -11.02 12.26
C THR A 34 -10.82 -12.51 12.52
N SER A 35 -11.25 -13.25 11.49
CA SER A 35 -11.47 -14.70 11.52
C SER A 35 -10.18 -15.54 11.53
N GLY A 36 -9.00 -14.92 11.50
CA GLY A 36 -7.70 -15.60 11.57
C GLY A 36 -7.09 -15.99 10.21
N GLY A 37 -7.84 -15.88 9.12
CA GLY A 37 -7.35 -16.12 7.75
C GLY A 37 -6.54 -14.93 7.19
N ALA A 38 -5.75 -15.18 6.15
CA ALA A 38 -5.02 -14.14 5.41
C ALA A 38 -5.51 -14.06 3.95
N ILE A 39 -5.72 -12.85 3.44
CA ILE A 39 -6.07 -12.59 2.04
C ILE A 39 -4.92 -11.86 1.37
N ARG A 40 -4.46 -12.40 0.25
CA ARG A 40 -3.56 -11.68 -0.65
C ARG A 40 -4.33 -10.65 -1.46
N LEU A 41 -3.86 -9.41 -1.43
CA LEU A 41 -4.42 -8.29 -2.16
C LEU A 41 -4.03 -8.31 -3.64
N PRO A 42 -4.83 -7.68 -4.52
CA PRO A 42 -4.43 -7.41 -5.90
C PRO A 42 -3.09 -6.65 -5.96
N SER A 43 -2.30 -6.85 -7.02
CA SER A 43 -0.96 -6.24 -7.17
C SER A 43 -0.93 -4.70 -7.12
N THR A 44 -2.08 -4.05 -7.32
CA THR A 44 -2.27 -2.60 -7.28
C THR A 44 -2.87 -2.10 -5.97
N THR A 45 -3.04 -2.99 -4.99
CA THR A 45 -3.62 -2.68 -3.69
C THR A 45 -2.69 -3.18 -2.60
N LEU A 46 -2.28 -2.27 -1.72
CA LEU A 46 -1.46 -2.58 -0.56
C LEU A 46 -2.08 -1.93 0.67
N THR A 47 -1.61 -2.33 1.84
CA THR A 47 -1.98 -1.66 3.09
C THR A 47 -0.81 -0.94 3.72
N VAL A 48 -1.14 0.01 4.59
CA VAL A 48 -0.18 0.73 5.41
C VAL A 48 -0.80 1.10 6.75
N GLN A 49 0.00 1.11 7.82
CA GLN A 49 -0.42 1.63 9.11
C GLN A 49 -0.23 3.15 9.14
N ALA A 50 -1.29 3.87 9.50
CA ALA A 50 -1.25 5.32 9.55
C ALA A 50 -2.14 5.87 10.67
N GLU A 51 -1.91 7.13 11.04
CA GLU A 51 -2.74 7.83 12.02
C GLU A 51 -4.05 8.33 11.41
N SER A 52 -4.03 8.68 10.13
CA SER A 52 -5.17 9.20 9.36
C SER A 52 -5.08 8.79 7.90
N ALA A 53 -6.16 8.94 7.13
CA ALA A 53 -6.15 8.73 5.69
C ALA A 53 -5.16 9.68 4.99
N LEU A 54 -5.00 10.90 5.53
CA LEU A 54 -4.04 11.88 5.04
C LEU A 54 -2.59 11.44 5.29
N ASP A 55 -2.30 10.87 6.47
CA ASP A 55 -0.99 10.29 6.78
C ASP A 55 -0.68 9.08 5.88
N ALA A 56 -1.65 8.18 5.67
CA ALA A 56 -1.51 7.06 4.74
C ALA A 56 -1.21 7.55 3.31
N ALA A 57 -1.93 8.57 2.83
CA ALA A 57 -1.67 9.18 1.54
C ALA A 57 -0.28 9.84 1.46
N ALA A 58 0.16 10.51 2.53
CA ALA A 58 1.48 11.13 2.60
C ALA A 58 2.61 10.09 2.58
N LYS A 59 2.47 9.00 3.36
CA LYS A 59 3.39 7.85 3.34
C LYS A 59 3.48 7.22 1.96
N PHE A 60 2.33 7.01 1.30
CA PHE A 60 2.28 6.46 -0.05
C PHE A 60 2.98 7.38 -1.06
N LYS A 61 2.64 8.67 -1.10
CA LYS A 61 3.29 9.64 -1.99
C LYS A 61 4.79 9.71 -1.77
N LYS A 62 5.23 9.77 -0.50
CA LYS A 62 6.65 9.77 -0.15
C LYS A 62 7.34 8.49 -0.63
N ALA A 63 6.72 7.34 -0.44
CA ALA A 63 7.26 6.07 -0.91
C ALA A 63 7.43 6.05 -2.43
N VAL A 64 6.38 6.40 -3.18
CA VAL A 64 6.41 6.44 -4.65
C VAL A 64 7.43 7.46 -5.16
N LEU A 65 7.45 8.69 -4.62
CA LEU A 65 8.35 9.75 -5.11
C LEU A 65 9.82 9.46 -4.82
N VAL A 66 10.16 8.90 -3.66
CA VAL A 66 11.57 8.59 -3.37
C VAL A 66 12.08 7.44 -4.25
N GLY A 67 11.20 6.59 -4.77
CA GLY A 67 11.57 5.56 -5.74
C GLY A 67 11.74 6.06 -7.18
N PHE A 68 11.24 7.26 -7.52
CA PHE A 68 11.13 7.75 -8.90
C PHE A 68 11.47 9.25 -9.01
N LEU A 69 12.61 9.57 -9.64
CA LEU A 69 13.23 10.93 -9.74
C LEU A 69 12.55 11.92 -10.72
N VAL A 70 11.42 11.58 -11.33
CA VAL A 70 10.77 12.35 -12.42
C VAL A 70 9.25 12.33 -12.22
N PRO A 71 8.42 13.19 -12.85
CA PRO A 71 6.97 13.21 -12.61
C PRO A 71 6.44 11.79 -12.78
N GLY A 72 6.04 11.23 -11.64
CA GLY A 72 6.13 9.81 -11.40
C GLY A 72 5.15 8.99 -12.24
N PRO A 73 5.30 7.66 -12.23
CA PRO A 73 4.46 6.77 -13.01
C PRO A 73 3.02 6.65 -12.44
N LEU A 74 2.70 7.35 -11.35
CA LEU A 74 1.42 7.32 -10.65
C LEU A 74 0.36 8.15 -11.38
N GLU A 75 -0.76 7.52 -11.75
CA GLU A 75 -1.88 8.21 -12.38
C GLU A 75 -2.93 8.65 -11.36
N ARG A 76 -3.27 7.74 -10.43
CA ARG A 76 -4.29 7.95 -9.41
C ARG A 76 -4.08 7.00 -8.26
N TYR A 77 -4.64 7.36 -7.11
CA TYR A 77 -4.71 6.48 -5.95
C TYR A 77 -5.92 6.82 -5.09
N VAL A 78 -6.39 5.85 -4.33
CA VAL A 78 -7.46 5.97 -3.35
C VAL A 78 -6.98 5.36 -2.03
N VAL A 79 -7.30 6.03 -0.93
CA VAL A 79 -7.02 5.54 0.42
C VAL A 79 -8.35 5.28 1.12
N THR A 80 -8.51 4.09 1.67
CA THR A 80 -9.72 3.66 2.37
C THR A 80 -9.35 3.06 3.71
N PRO A 81 -10.06 3.38 4.82
CA PRO A 81 -9.88 2.67 6.08
C PRO A 81 -10.05 1.17 5.88
N ALA A 82 -9.21 0.37 6.55
CA ALA A 82 -9.28 -1.08 6.53
C ALA A 82 -9.65 -1.57 7.93
N GLU A 83 -10.79 -2.26 8.06
CA GLU A 83 -11.22 -2.94 9.28
C GLU A 83 -10.50 -4.29 9.39
N VAL A 84 -9.23 -4.26 9.80
CA VAL A 84 -8.35 -5.43 9.84
C VAL A 84 -7.61 -5.48 11.17
N ASP A 85 -7.61 -6.64 11.83
CA ASP A 85 -7.21 -6.77 13.24
C ASP A 85 -5.69 -6.74 13.43
N THR A 86 -4.92 -7.49 12.63
CA THR A 86 -3.45 -7.63 12.78
C THR A 86 -2.78 -8.08 11.48
N TRP A 87 -1.45 -8.13 11.43
CA TRP A 87 -0.70 -8.65 10.27
C TRP A 87 -0.07 -9.99 10.63
N ALA A 88 -0.01 -10.88 9.64
CA ALA A 88 0.90 -12.02 9.67
C ALA A 88 2.13 -11.61 8.84
N GLU A 89 3.30 -11.58 9.46
CA GLU A 89 4.54 -11.77 8.70
C GLU A 89 4.42 -13.09 7.95
N ALA A 90 4.85 -13.10 6.69
CA ALA A 90 4.62 -14.18 5.73
C ALA A 90 4.63 -15.59 6.35
N LEU A 91 3.56 -16.36 6.08
CA LEU A 91 3.56 -17.82 6.24
C LEU A 91 4.51 -18.46 5.23
#